data_AF-A0A8B7E3H1-F1
#
_entry.id   AF-A0A8B7E3H1-F1
#
_cell.length_a   1.000
_cell.length_b   1.000
_cell.length_c   1.000
_cell.angle_alpha   90.00
_cell.angle_beta   90.00
_cell.angle_gamma   90.00
#
_symmetry.space_group_name_H-M   'P 1'
#
loop_
_entity.id
_entity.type
_entity.pdbx_description
1 polymer ?
#
loop_
_entity_poly.entity_id
_entity_poly.type
_entity_poly.pdbx_seq_one_letter_code
_entity_poly.pdbx_strand_id
1 'polypeptide(L)'
;MIKNYIIKVSIPDVAKKRKPTKHYVYIINLLWSDGTQQIICRRYCQFFDLQNNLIDAFPLESGEVNPNQRILPLLPGKILFGRSNVKNVALKRKDLLSEYLQKLIALPEKISQCSFVMEFFEVTHEDIQNLT
;
A
#
# COMPACT_ATOMS: atom_id res chain seq x y z
N MET A 1 22.42 12.55 7.23
CA MET A 1 22.04 11.32 6.50
C MET A 1 20.96 11.71 5.52
N ILE A 2 21.13 11.40 4.23
CA ILE A 2 20.09 11.63 3.22
C ILE A 2 19.01 10.57 3.47
N LYS A 3 17.79 11.00 3.82
CA LYS A 3 16.67 10.06 3.96
C LYS A 3 16.29 9.54 2.57
N ASN A 4 16.21 8.22 2.43
CA ASN A 4 15.70 7.59 1.22
C ASN A 4 14.17 7.51 1.30
N TYR A 5 13.46 7.93 0.26
CA TYR A 5 11.99 7.91 0.21
C TYR A 5 11.49 7.50 -1.16
N ILE A 6 10.20 7.14 -1.25
CA ILE A 6 9.58 6.73 -2.51
C ILE A 6 9.23 7.95 -3.35
N ILE A 7 9.72 7.98 -4.60
CA ILE A 7 9.38 9.03 -5.58
C ILE A 7 8.35 8.56 -6.61
N LYS A 8 8.23 7.24 -6.83
CA LYS A 8 7.21 6.67 -7.72
C LYS A 8 6.75 5.31 -7.24
N VAL A 9 5.45 5.05 -7.36
CA VAL A 9 4.82 3.78 -7.02
C VAL A 9 3.74 3.41 -8.03
N SER A 10 3.63 2.12 -8.35
CA SER A 10 2.57 1.58 -9.20
C SER A 10 2.30 0.12 -8.90
N ILE A 11 1.07 -0.34 -9.13
CA ILE A 11 0.68 -1.75 -8.98
C ILE A 11 0.33 -2.32 -10.36
N PRO A 12 1.32 -2.84 -11.12
CA PRO A 12 1.07 -3.34 -12.47
C PRO A 12 0.18 -4.58 -12.49
N ASP A 13 0.27 -5.48 -11.51
CA ASP A 13 -0.42 -6.76 -11.54
C ASP A 13 -0.72 -7.34 -10.15
N VAL A 14 -1.48 -8.44 -10.13
CA VAL A 14 -1.87 -9.20 -8.95
C VAL A 14 -1.48 -10.67 -9.14
N ALA A 15 -0.68 -11.20 -8.23
CA ALA A 15 -0.28 -12.60 -8.25
C ALA A 15 -1.10 -13.46 -7.28
N LYS A 16 -1.42 -14.69 -7.71
CA LYS A 16 -1.99 -15.72 -6.83
C LYS A 16 -0.87 -16.54 -6.20
N LYS A 17 -0.78 -16.53 -4.87
CA LYS A 17 0.14 -17.37 -4.10
C LYS A 17 -0.59 -18.58 -3.55
N ARG A 18 0.11 -19.73 -3.47
CA ARG A 18 -0.45 -21.03 -3.05
C ARG A 18 0.01 -21.46 -1.66
N LYS A 19 1.18 -20.99 -1.21
CA LYS A 19 1.76 -21.26 0.10
C LYS A 19 1.81 -19.96 0.91
N PRO A 20 1.64 -19.99 2.25
CA PRO A 20 1.23 -21.16 3.04
C PRO A 20 -0.22 -21.59 2.77
N THR A 21 -1.07 -20.68 2.29
CA THR A 21 -2.43 -20.96 1.79
C THR A 21 -2.73 -20.14 0.54
N LYS A 22 -3.84 -20.40 -0.16
CA LYS A 22 -4.24 -19.64 -1.35
C LYS A 22 -4.61 -18.19 -0.99
N HIS A 23 -3.85 -17.23 -1.50
CA HIS A 23 -4.12 -15.80 -1.33
C HIS A 23 -3.65 -15.00 -2.56
N TYR A 24 -4.06 -13.73 -2.64
CA TYR A 24 -3.61 -12.81 -3.68
C TYR A 24 -2.72 -11.73 -3.06
N VAL A 25 -1.65 -11.39 -3.78
CA VAL A 25 -0.75 -10.28 -3.46
C VAL A 25 -0.75 -9.29 -4.62
N TYR A 26 -0.61 -8.02 -4.31
CA TYR A 26 -0.38 -6.95 -5.28
C TYR A 26 1.11 -6.83 -5.52
N ILE A 27 1.52 -6.87 -6.79
CA ILE A 27 2.91 -6.63 -7.19
C ILE A 27 3.08 -5.12 -7.29
N ILE A 28 4.00 -4.56 -6.52
CA ILE A 28 4.20 -3.11 -6.39
C ILE A 28 5.60 -2.75 -6.89
N ASN A 29 5.67 -1.91 -7.90
CA ASN A 29 6.93 -1.35 -8.40
C ASN A 29 7.22 -0.03 -7.69
N LEU A 30 8.44 0.11 -7.19
CA LEU A 30 8.94 1.27 -6.45
C LEU A 30 10.13 1.90 -7.18
N LEU A 31 10.19 3.23 -7.13
CA LEU A 31 11.39 4.01 -7.42
C LEU A 31 11.71 4.84 -6.18
N TRP A 32 12.90 4.60 -5.64
CA TRP A 32 13.45 5.30 -4.50
C TRP A 32 14.18 6.58 -4.92
N SER A 33 14.34 7.52 -3.98
CA SER A 33 14.97 8.82 -4.22
C SER A 33 16.45 8.72 -4.60
N ASP A 34 17.11 7.61 -4.27
CA ASP A 34 18.48 7.30 -4.69
C ASP A 34 18.57 6.68 -6.11
N GLY A 35 17.44 6.54 -6.80
CA GLY A 35 17.33 5.93 -8.13
C GLY A 35 17.12 4.41 -8.11
N THR A 36 17.14 3.76 -6.95
CA THR A 36 16.94 2.31 -6.84
C THR A 36 15.52 1.94 -7.26
N GLN A 37 15.40 0.92 -8.10
CA GLN A 37 14.12 0.31 -8.46
C GLN A 37 13.94 -1.01 -7.72
N GLN A 38 12.77 -1.22 -7.14
CA GLN A 38 12.45 -2.44 -6.39
C GLN A 38 11.04 -2.90 -6.68
N ILE A 39 10.81 -4.20 -6.49
CA ILE A 39 9.49 -4.81 -6.56
C ILE A 39 9.21 -5.47 -5.21
N ILE A 40 8.07 -5.14 -4.62
CA ILE A 40 7.56 -5.77 -3.40
C ILE A 40 6.16 -6.34 -3.66
N CYS A 41 5.71 -7.20 -2.76
CA CYS A 41 4.41 -7.85 -2.77
C CYS A 41 3.68 -7.56 -1.46
N ARG A 42 2.43 -7.11 -1.54
CA ARG A 42 1.60 -6.87 -0.36
C ARG A 42 0.22 -7.48 -0.50
N ARG A 43 -0.32 -8.01 0.59
CA ARG A 43 -1.72 -8.41 0.72
C ARG A 43 -2.57 -7.21 1.09
N TYR A 44 -3.86 -7.26 0.75
CA TYR A 44 -4.81 -6.19 1.11
C TYR A 44 -4.83 -5.89 2.63
N CYS A 45 -4.67 -6.89 3.49
CA CYS A 45 -4.63 -6.67 4.94
C CYS A 45 -3.50 -5.70 5.35
N GLN A 46 -2.34 -5.75 4.70
CA GLN A 46 -1.22 -4.85 5.01
C GLN A 46 -1.54 -3.39 4.64
N PHE A 47 -2.33 -3.16 3.59
CA PHE A 47 -2.83 -1.81 3.28
C PHE A 47 -3.84 -1.33 4.32
N PHE A 48 -4.67 -2.24 4.83
CA PHE A 48 -5.64 -1.94 5.88
C PHE A 48 -4.95 -1.60 7.20
N ASP A 49 -3.93 -2.37 7.59
CA ASP A 49 -3.13 -2.12 8.78
C ASP A 49 -2.39 -0.77 8.66
N LEU A 50 -1.79 -0.48 7.50
CA LEU A 50 -1.19 0.83 7.20
C LEU A 50 -2.21 1.97 7.37
N GLN A 51 -3.40 1.83 6.79
CA GLN A 51 -4.45 2.85 6.87
C GLN A 51 -4.84 3.14 8.32
N ASN A 52 -5.02 2.12 9.16
CA ASN A 52 -5.39 2.30 10.55
C ASN A 52 -4.27 2.98 11.34
N ASN A 53 -3.02 2.53 11.17
CA ASN A 53 -1.87 3.15 11.82
C ASN A 53 -1.73 4.64 11.44
N LEU A 54 -1.99 4.99 10.18
CA LEU A 54 -1.97 6.38 9.72
C LEU A 54 -3.13 7.21 10.28
N ILE A 55 -4.33 6.63 10.42
CA ILE A 55 -5.47 7.30 11.05
C ILE A 55 -5.16 7.63 12.51
N ASP A 56 -4.62 6.66 13.25
CA ASP A 56 -4.29 6.80 14.67
C ASP A 56 -3.15 7.81 14.88
N ALA A 57 -2.13 7.80 14.01
CA ALA A 57 -0.98 8.69 14.12
C ALA A 57 -1.27 10.12 13.66
N PHE A 58 -2.22 10.31 12.74
CA PHE A 58 -2.54 11.60 12.13
C PHE A 58 -4.05 11.87 12.16
N PRO A 59 -4.68 11.99 13.34
CA PRO A 59 -6.13 12.07 13.50
C PRO A 59 -6.75 13.35 12.89
N LEU A 60 -5.95 14.40 12.70
CA LEU A 60 -6.37 15.62 12.01
C LEU A 60 -6.42 15.41 10.49
N GLU A 61 -5.31 14.90 9.93
CA GLU A 61 -5.14 14.65 8.48
C GLU A 61 -5.96 13.45 7.98
N SER A 62 -6.36 12.55 8.88
CA SER A 62 -7.34 11.51 8.59
C SER A 62 -8.77 12.05 8.51
N GLY A 63 -9.02 13.23 9.08
CA GLY A 63 -10.33 13.82 9.21
C GLY A 63 -11.17 13.25 10.37
N GLU A 64 -10.58 12.45 11.28
CA GLU A 64 -11.27 11.96 12.49
C GLU A 64 -11.62 13.11 13.43
N VAL A 65 -10.76 14.13 13.54
CA VAL A 65 -11.04 15.35 14.33
C VAL A 65 -11.95 16.31 13.55
N ASN A 66 -11.69 16.48 12.25
CA ASN A 66 -12.44 17.38 11.38
C ASN A 66 -12.43 16.87 9.92
N PRO A 67 -13.59 16.48 9.36
CA PRO A 67 -13.66 15.94 8.00
C PRO A 67 -13.08 16.87 6.91
N ASN A 68 -13.13 18.18 7.13
CA ASN A 68 -12.62 19.17 6.17
C ASN A 68 -11.09 19.25 6.13
N GLN A 69 -10.39 18.66 7.10
CA GLN A 69 -8.93 18.61 7.17
C GLN A 69 -8.35 17.28 6.68
N ARG A 70 -9.20 16.39 6.16
CA ARG A 70 -8.77 15.13 5.60
C ARG A 70 -7.89 15.35 4.38
N ILE A 71 -6.65 14.90 4.47
CA ILE A 71 -5.72 14.77 3.35
C ILE A 71 -5.28 13.32 3.14
N LEU A 72 -5.45 12.44 4.15
CA LEU A 72 -5.17 11.01 3.97
C LEU A 72 -6.11 10.42 2.91
N PRO A 73 -5.57 9.73 1.89
CA PRO A 73 -6.39 9.05 0.91
C PRO A 73 -7.28 8.00 1.60
N LEU A 74 -8.42 7.71 0.98
CA LEU A 74 -9.32 6.66 1.44
C LEU A 74 -8.84 5.31 0.89
N LEU A 75 -8.60 4.35 1.77
CA LEU A 75 -8.40 2.98 1.33
C LEU A 75 -9.69 2.44 0.67
N PRO A 76 -9.61 1.78 -0.50
CA PRO A 76 -10.78 1.23 -1.17
C PRO A 76 -11.54 0.25 -0.27
N GLY A 77 -12.82 0.53 -0.03
CA GLY A 77 -13.64 -0.22 0.94
C GLY A 77 -13.85 -1.71 0.65
N LYS A 78 -14.62 -2.36 1.51
CA LYS A 78 -15.03 -3.77 1.33
C LYS A 78 -15.85 -3.90 0.04
N ILE A 79 -15.35 -4.70 -0.89
CA ILE A 79 -16.12 -5.06 -2.08
C ILE A 79 -16.94 -6.32 -1.75
N LEU A 80 -18.25 -6.16 -1.62
CA LEU A 80 -19.19 -7.25 -1.30
C LEU A 80 -19.50 -8.08 -2.54
N PHE A 81 -18.54 -8.91 -2.98
CA PHE A 81 -18.82 -10.03 -3.89
C PHE A 81 -18.72 -11.35 -3.11
N GLY A 82 -19.51 -12.35 -3.52
CA GLY A 82 -19.47 -13.68 -2.91
C GLY A 82 -18.06 -14.29 -2.90
N ARG A 83 -17.81 -15.19 -1.93
CA ARG A 83 -16.48 -15.78 -1.63
C ARG A 83 -15.76 -16.40 -2.84
N SER A 84 -16.47 -16.77 -3.91
CA SER A 84 -15.90 -17.34 -5.14
C SER A 84 -15.15 -16.34 -6.03
N ASN A 85 -15.29 -15.03 -5.78
CA ASN A 85 -14.81 -13.97 -6.69
C ASN A 85 -13.54 -13.26 -6.21
N VAL A 86 -12.73 -13.87 -5.33
CA VAL A 86 -11.53 -13.23 -4.75
C VAL A 86 -10.55 -12.70 -5.82
N LYS A 87 -10.37 -13.44 -6.93
CA LYS A 87 -9.54 -12.98 -8.06
C LYS A 87 -10.06 -11.65 -8.63
N ASN A 88 -11.36 -11.59 -8.91
CA ASN A 88 -12.01 -10.42 -9.49
C ASN A 88 -11.98 -9.23 -8.53
N VAL A 89 -12.13 -9.49 -7.22
CA VAL A 89 -11.99 -8.46 -6.19
C VAL A 89 -10.57 -7.89 -6.18
N ALA A 90 -9.55 -8.74 -6.24
CA ALA A 90 -8.16 -8.29 -6.26
C ALA A 90 -7.84 -7.47 -7.52
N LEU A 91 -8.26 -7.95 -8.70
CA LEU A 91 -8.09 -7.21 -9.96
C LEU A 91 -8.80 -5.86 -9.95
N LYS A 92 -10.05 -5.79 -9.49
CA LYS A 92 -10.81 -4.53 -9.39
C LYS A 92 -10.19 -3.52 -8.42
N ARG A 93 -9.49 -3.98 -7.39
CA ARG A 93 -8.81 -3.11 -6.41
C ARG A 93 -7.46 -2.60 -6.89
N LYS A 94 -6.83 -3.26 -7.86
CA LYS A 94 -5.44 -2.99 -8.27
C LYS A 94 -5.22 -1.51 -8.56
N ASP A 95 -6.02 -0.94 -9.45
CA ASP A 95 -5.86 0.46 -9.88
C ASP A 95 -6.18 1.44 -8.75
N LEU A 96 -7.22 1.14 -7.95
CA LEU A 96 -7.59 1.96 -6.79
C LEU A 96 -6.50 1.95 -5.69
N LEU A 97 -5.85 0.81 -5.46
CA LEU A 97 -4.73 0.71 -4.52
C LEU A 97 -3.46 1.38 -5.08
N SER A 98 -3.25 1.34 -6.39
CA SER A 98 -2.17 2.09 -7.04
C SER A 98 -2.38 3.59 -6.84
N GLU A 99 -3.60 4.09 -7.05
CA GLU A 99 -3.96 5.49 -6.82
C GLU A 99 -3.82 5.88 -5.33
N TYR A 100 -4.25 5.01 -4.42
CA TYR A 100 -4.08 5.20 -2.98
C TYR A 100 -2.61 5.43 -2.60
N LEU A 101 -1.69 4.58 -3.06
CA LEU A 101 -0.26 4.72 -2.77
C LEU A 101 0.33 5.98 -3.42
N GLN A 102 -0.06 6.29 -4.67
CA GLN A 102 0.39 7.51 -5.36
C GLN A 102 -0.02 8.78 -4.60
N LYS A 103 -1.26 8.84 -4.12
CA LYS A 103 -1.73 9.94 -3.27
C LYS A 103 -0.99 9.99 -1.94
N LEU A 104 -0.74 8.84 -1.32
CA LEU A 104 -0.05 8.75 -0.03
C LEU A 104 1.39 9.29 -0.12
N ILE A 105 2.17 8.89 -1.12
CA ILE A 105 3.56 9.37 -1.27
C ILE A 105 3.64 10.85 -1.68
N ALA A 106 2.55 11.44 -2.17
CA ALA A 106 2.46 12.86 -2.51
C ALA A 106 2.09 13.76 -1.31
N LEU A 107 1.79 13.18 -0.15
CA LEU A 107 1.50 13.93 1.08
C LEU A 107 2.77 14.56 1.68
N PRO A 108 2.63 15.54 2.61
CA PRO A 108 3.77 16.14 3.29
C PRO A 108 4.70 15.09 3.94
N GLU A 109 6.01 15.38 4.00
CA GLU A 109 7.05 14.46 4.47
C GLU A 109 6.71 13.79 5.80
N LYS A 110 6.11 14.55 6.74
CA LYS A 110 5.74 14.03 8.06
C LYS A 110 4.80 12.80 8.00
N ILE A 111 4.06 12.62 6.90
CA ILE A 111 3.19 11.47 6.64
C ILE A 111 3.85 10.54 5.62
N SER A 112 4.24 11.06 4.44
CA SER A 112 4.73 10.22 3.34
C SER A 112 6.06 9.51 3.62
N GLN A 113 6.81 9.97 4.64
CA GLN A 113 8.07 9.39 5.07
C GLN A 113 8.05 8.99 6.56
N CYS A 114 6.87 8.84 7.16
CA CYS A 114 6.76 8.33 8.52
C CYS A 114 7.12 6.83 8.58
N SER A 115 7.44 6.32 9.77
CA SER A 115 7.90 4.93 9.94
C SER A 115 6.93 3.91 9.34
N PHE A 116 5.61 4.07 9.53
CA PHE A 116 4.61 3.16 8.98
C PHE A 116 4.64 3.08 7.45
N VAL A 117 4.84 4.21 6.76
CA VAL A 117 4.93 4.24 5.30
C VAL A 117 6.25 3.63 4.83
N MET A 118 7.35 3.96 5.51
CA MET A 118 8.67 3.42 5.17
C MET A 118 8.71 1.89 5.34
N GLU A 119 8.26 1.39 6.49
CA GLU A 119 8.14 -0.05 6.80
C GLU A 119 7.23 -0.77 5.79
N PHE A 120 6.13 -0.15 5.36
CA PHE A 120 5.27 -0.72 4.34
C PHE A 120 6.01 -0.97 3.02
N PHE A 121 6.98 -0.12 2.65
CA PHE A 121 7.74 -0.20 1.40
C PHE A 121 9.05 -1.00 1.50
N GLU A 122 9.48 -1.42 2.69
CA GLU A 122 10.70 -2.21 2.86
C GLU A 122 10.61 -3.59 2.22
N VAL A 123 11.70 -4.11 1.67
CA VAL A 123 11.75 -5.47 1.15
C VAL A 123 11.67 -6.46 2.32
N THR A 124 10.70 -7.36 2.29
CA THR A 124 10.52 -8.40 3.29
C THR A 124 11.03 -9.76 2.81
N HIS A 125 11.19 -10.71 3.72
CA HIS A 125 11.48 -12.11 3.35
C HIS A 125 10.42 -12.73 2.44
N GLU A 126 9.15 -12.31 2.58
CA GLU A 126 8.07 -12.78 1.73
C GLU A 126 8.25 -12.31 0.28
N ASP A 127 8.78 -11.10 0.09
CA ASP A 127 9.06 -10.54 -1.24
C ASP A 127 10.14 -11.35 -1.96
N ILE A 128 11.22 -11.69 -1.23
CA ILE A 128 12.31 -12.52 -1.76
C ILE A 128 11.78 -13.89 -2.19
N GLN A 129 10.96 -14.54 -1.36
CA GLN A 129 10.35 -15.84 -1.70
C GLN A 129 9.35 -15.77 -2.85
N ASN A 130 8.75 -14.61 -3.09
CA ASN A 130 7.72 -14.42 -4.10
C ASN A 130 8.28 -14.06 -5.49
N LEU A 131 9.56 -13.67 -5.57
CA LEU A 131 10.27 -13.29 -6.79
C LEU A 131 11.15 -14.42 -7.38
N THR A 132 11.39 -15.48 -6.60
CA THR A 132 11.95 -16.78 -7.04
C THR A 132 10.86 -17.81 -7.31
#